data_AF-A0A3D3CFM0-F1
#
_entry.id   AF-A0A3D3CFM0-F1
#
_cell.length_a   1.000
_cell.length_b   1.000
_cell.length_c   1.000
_cell.angle_alpha   90.00
_cell.angle_beta   90.00
_cell.angle_gamma   90.00
#
_symmetry.space_group_name_H-M   'P 1'
#
loop_
_entity.id
_entity.type
_entity.pdbx_description
1 polymer ?
#
loop_
_entity_poly.entity_id
_entity_poly.type
_entity_poly.pdbx_seq_one_letter_code
_entity_poly.pdbx_strand_id
1 'polypeptide(L)'
;MSLIEMLLSAASLSMDALAASLGIGACLGAVTRGAAGRVAVACGGFQFVMPLAGWLLGTTFLGLISGYDHWVAFALLLIVGGNMTRESFGTEDPTCTPTDPSCGVPLLTVALATSIDALAVGISFAAVNASVLVLAVAAGLITAVLCFCG
;
A
#
# COMPACT_ATOMS: atom_id res chain seq x y z
N MET A 1 -17.96 9.75 9.92
CA MET A 1 -16.61 10.26 9.62
C MET A 1 -16.73 11.51 8.78
N SER A 2 -15.98 12.55 9.13
CA SER A 2 -15.91 13.78 8.33
C SER A 2 -15.11 13.53 7.04
N LEU A 3 -15.39 14.28 5.98
CA LEU A 3 -14.61 14.23 4.73
C LEU A 3 -13.11 14.46 4.98
N ILE A 4 -12.80 15.31 5.96
CA ILE A 4 -11.44 15.64 6.37
C ILE A 4 -10.72 14.40 6.93
N GLU A 5 -11.39 13.60 7.76
CA GLU A 5 -10.81 12.38 8.35
C GLU A 5 -10.48 11.35 7.26
N MET A 6 -11.35 11.21 6.25
CA MET A 6 -11.11 10.30 5.11
C MET A 6 -9.95 10.77 4.23
N LEU A 7 -9.79 12.08 4.05
CA LEU A 7 -8.65 12.64 3.32
C LEU A 7 -7.34 12.48 4.09
N LEU A 8 -7.36 12.70 5.41
CA LEU A 8 -6.19 12.50 6.26
C LEU A 8 -5.77 11.02 6.30
N SER A 9 -6.72 10.08 6.39
CA SER A 9 -6.40 8.65 6.37
C SER A 9 -5.86 8.22 5.01
N ALA A 10 -6.45 8.70 3.91
CA ALA A 10 -5.94 8.45 2.56
C ALA A 10 -4.52 9.00 2.37
N ALA A 11 -4.23 10.20 2.88
CA ALA A 11 -2.89 10.79 2.84
C ALA A 11 -1.88 9.98 3.67
N SER A 12 -2.28 9.52 4.86
CA SER A 12 -1.45 8.64 5.70
C SER A 12 -1.09 7.34 4.98
N LEU A 13 -2.07 6.68 4.36
CA LEU A 13 -1.90 5.45 3.58
C LEU A 13 -0.94 5.60 2.39
N SER A 14 -0.82 6.81 1.86
CA SER A 14 -0.03 7.08 0.66
C SER A 14 1.47 7.26 0.98
N MET A 15 1.84 7.40 2.25
CA MET A 15 3.23 7.68 2.65
C MET A 15 4.17 6.49 2.40
N ASP A 16 3.71 5.25 2.61
CA ASP A 16 4.54 4.06 2.37
C ASP A 16 4.87 3.88 0.89
N ALA A 17 3.89 4.14 0.02
CA ALA A 17 4.08 4.11 -1.43
C ALA A 17 4.98 5.25 -1.94
N LEU A 18 4.94 6.43 -1.31
CA LEU A 18 5.88 7.53 -1.59
C LEU A 18 7.32 7.18 -1.17
N ALA A 19 7.51 6.57 0.00
CA ALA A 19 8.83 6.12 0.44
C ALA A 19 9.42 5.09 -0.54
N ALA A 20 8.59 4.16 -1.01
CA ALA A 20 8.95 3.20 -2.05
C ALA A 20 9.33 3.86 -3.39
N SER A 21 8.57 4.85 -3.87
CA SER A 21 8.87 5.52 -5.14
C SER A 21 10.18 6.30 -5.09
N LEU A 22 10.44 7.00 -3.98
CA LEU A 22 11.71 7.70 -3.74
C LEU A 22 12.91 6.74 -3.71
N GLY A 23 12.75 5.57 -3.07
CA GLY A 23 13.77 4.52 -3.07
C GLY A 23 14.09 4.01 -4.48
N ILE A 24 13.06 3.75 -5.30
CA ILE A 24 13.20 3.35 -6.70
C ILE A 24 13.87 4.48 -7.51
N GLY A 25 13.44 5.73 -7.33
CA GLY A 25 14.00 6.91 -8.01
C GLY A 25 15.47 7.14 -7.70
N ALA A 26 15.88 6.95 -6.45
CA ALA A 26 17.28 7.03 -6.01
C ALA A 26 18.16 5.95 -6.67
N CYS A 27 17.63 4.73 -6.85
CA CYS A 27 18.34 3.63 -7.50
C CYS A 27 18.45 3.78 -9.02
N LEU A 28 17.51 4.47 -9.69
CA LEU A 28 17.49 4.58 -11.15
C LEU A 28 18.53 5.55 -11.74
N GLY A 29 19.09 6.47 -10.95
CA GLY A 29 20.10 7.46 -11.38
C GLY A 29 19.58 8.54 -12.36
N ALA A 30 18.75 8.16 -13.34
CA ALA A 30 18.02 9.04 -14.25
C ALA A 30 16.55 8.62 -14.33
N VAL A 31 15.69 9.33 -13.61
CA VAL A 31 14.25 9.07 -13.60
C VAL A 31 13.64 9.50 -14.94
N THR A 32 13.20 8.53 -15.75
CA THR A 32 12.40 8.80 -16.95
C THR A 32 10.93 8.96 -16.57
N ARG A 33 10.22 9.87 -17.26
CA ARG A 33 8.77 10.07 -17.06
C ARG A 33 7.96 8.77 -17.21
N GLY A 34 8.44 7.84 -18.05
CA GLY A 34 7.86 6.51 -18.19
C GLY A 34 8.02 5.62 -16.95
N ALA A 35 9.18 5.70 -16.27
CA ALA A 35 9.42 4.97 -15.03
C ALA A 35 8.53 5.48 -13.89
N ALA A 36 8.48 6.80 -13.69
CA ALA A 36 7.59 7.43 -12.71
C ALA A 36 6.11 7.11 -12.99
N GLY A 37 5.68 7.12 -14.25
CA GLY A 37 4.33 6.72 -14.64
C GLY A 37 4.00 5.26 -14.31
N ARG A 38 4.93 4.32 -14.55
CA ARG A 38 4.76 2.90 -14.21
C ARG A 38 4.58 2.70 -12.70
N VAL A 39 5.42 3.35 -11.89
CA VAL A 39 5.35 3.28 -10.42
C VAL A 39 4.05 3.89 -9.90
N ALA A 40 3.68 5.09 -10.38
CA ALA A 40 2.45 5.77 -10.01
C ALA A 40 1.20 4.96 -10.32
N VAL A 41 1.13 4.34 -11.51
CA VAL A 41 -0.01 3.50 -11.91
C VAL A 41 -0.05 2.20 -11.10
N ALA A 42 1.10 1.56 -10.87
CA ALA A 42 1.16 0.33 -10.07
C ALA A 42 0.76 0.59 -8.62
N CYS A 43 1.45 1.48 -7.91
CA CYS A 43 1.15 1.80 -6.51
C CYS A 43 -0.25 2.41 -6.35
N GLY A 44 -0.63 3.39 -7.17
CA GLY A 44 -1.96 4.00 -7.10
C GLY A 44 -3.10 3.00 -7.40
N GLY A 45 -2.88 2.09 -8.36
CA GLY A 45 -3.84 1.03 -8.68
C GLY A 45 -4.03 0.04 -7.54
N PHE A 46 -2.93 -0.45 -6.95
CA PHE A 46 -3.01 -1.34 -5.78
C PHE A 46 -3.63 -0.63 -4.56
N GLN A 47 -3.31 0.65 -4.32
CA GLN A 47 -3.89 1.43 -3.22
C GLN A 47 -5.39 1.71 -3.40
N PHE A 48 -5.90 1.70 -4.62
CA PHE A 48 -7.34 1.77 -4.89
C PHE A 48 -8.04 0.42 -4.65
N VAL A 49 -7.44 -0.67 -5.13
CA VAL A 49 -8.06 -2.01 -5.07
C VAL A 49 -8.05 -2.59 -3.66
N MET A 50 -6.97 -2.38 -2.88
CA MET A 50 -6.82 -3.03 -1.57
C MET A 50 -7.83 -2.58 -0.51
N PRO A 51 -8.17 -1.28 -0.34
CA PRO A 51 -9.22 -0.87 0.58
C PRO A 51 -10.59 -1.47 0.24
N LEU A 52 -10.90 -1.61 -1.06
CA LEU A 52 -12.14 -2.25 -1.52
C LEU A 52 -12.14 -3.74 -1.20
N ALA A 53 -11.03 -4.43 -1.46
CA ALA A 53 -10.87 -5.84 -1.13
C ALA A 53 -10.96 -6.08 0.39
N GLY A 54 -10.29 -5.25 1.18
CA GLY A 54 -10.34 -5.27 2.64
C GLY A 54 -11.75 -5.04 3.17
N TRP A 55 -12.49 -4.10 2.59
CA TRP A 55 -13.89 -3.88 2.97
C TRP A 55 -14.81 -5.05 2.61
N LEU A 56 -14.62 -5.67 1.44
CA LEU A 56 -15.40 -6.85 1.03
C LEU A 56 -15.13 -8.05 1.96
N LEU A 57 -13.85 -8.27 2.32
CA LEU A 57 -13.44 -9.25 3.32
C LEU A 57 -14.04 -8.90 4.69
N GLY A 58 -13.94 -7.64 5.12
CA GLY A 58 -14.49 -7.18 6.39
C GLY A 58 -15.99 -7.41 6.49
N THR A 59 -16.78 -7.02 5.47
CA THR A 59 -18.24 -7.19 5.45
C THR A 59 -18.69 -8.64 5.43
N THR A 60 -17.94 -9.54 4.77
CA THR A 60 -18.24 -10.98 4.76
C THR A 60 -17.82 -11.68 6.06
N PHE A 61 -16.73 -11.25 6.68
CA PHE A 61 -16.20 -11.85 7.91
C PHE A 61 -16.70 -11.20 9.21
N LEU A 62 -17.28 -9.99 9.18
CA LEU A 62 -17.80 -9.28 10.37
C LEU A 62 -18.84 -10.10 11.16
N GLY A 63 -19.56 -11.01 10.50
CA GLY A 63 -20.44 -11.97 11.18
C GLY A 63 -19.72 -13.12 11.93
N LEU A 64 -18.49 -13.47 11.53
CA LEU A 64 -17.66 -14.51 12.15
C LEU A 64 -16.60 -13.95 13.11
N ILE A 65 -16.19 -12.68 12.96
CA ILE A 65 -15.00 -12.12 13.61
C ILE A 65 -15.27 -11.41 14.96
N SER A 66 -16.53 -11.29 15.39
CA SER A 66 -16.91 -10.54 16.62
C SER A 66 -16.18 -10.97 17.90
N GLY A 67 -15.49 -12.12 17.93
CA GLY A 67 -14.63 -12.55 19.04
C GLY A 67 -13.11 -12.53 18.78
N TYR A 68 -12.66 -12.39 17.53
CA TYR A 68 -11.25 -12.59 17.14
C TYR A 68 -10.59 -11.38 16.45
N ASP A 69 -11.30 -10.27 16.30
CA ASP A 69 -10.85 -9.05 15.61
C ASP A 69 -9.42 -8.60 16.02
N HIS A 70 -9.12 -8.62 17.32
CA HIS A 70 -7.78 -8.28 17.84
C HIS A 70 -6.67 -9.25 17.41
N TRP A 71 -6.96 -10.55 17.35
CA TRP A 71 -5.97 -11.57 16.97
C TRP A 71 -5.68 -11.56 15.48
N VAL A 72 -6.67 -11.22 14.65
CA VAL A 72 -6.51 -11.10 13.21
C VAL A 72 -5.64 -9.89 12.86
N ALA A 73 -5.89 -8.73 13.48
CA ALA A 73 -5.04 -7.55 13.31
C ALA A 73 -3.60 -7.81 13.77
N PHE A 74 -3.42 -8.48 14.90
CA PHE A 74 -2.10 -8.86 15.40
C PHE A 74 -1.36 -9.81 14.44
N ALA A 75 -2.03 -10.82 13.90
CA ALA A 75 -1.43 -11.76 12.96
C ALA A 75 -1.01 -11.08 11.65
N LEU A 76 -1.85 -10.18 11.12
CA LEU A 76 -1.50 -9.39 9.92
C LEU A 76 -0.30 -8.48 10.18
N LEU A 77 -0.26 -7.76 11.30
CA LEU A 77 0.89 -6.92 11.67
C LEU A 77 2.17 -7.73 11.88
N LEU A 78 2.07 -8.93 12.46
CA LEU A 78 3.22 -9.80 12.68
C LEU A 78 3.76 -10.35 11.35
N ILE A 79 2.88 -10.68 10.41
CA ILE A 79 3.28 -11.10 9.06
C ILE A 79 3.94 -9.94 8.30
N VAL A 80 3.34 -8.75 8.28
CA VAL A 80 3.88 -7.58 7.56
C VAL A 80 5.19 -7.11 8.20
N GLY A 81 5.18 -6.85 9.50
CA GLY A 81 6.37 -6.43 10.25
C GLY A 81 7.47 -7.47 10.22
N GLY A 82 7.12 -8.76 10.29
CA GLY A 82 8.06 -9.87 10.15
C GLY A 82 8.68 -9.98 8.76
N ASN A 83 7.90 -9.70 7.70
CA ASN A 83 8.42 -9.68 6.33
C ASN A 83 9.39 -8.51 6.12
N MET A 84 9.05 -7.30 6.60
CA MET A 84 9.95 -6.13 6.56
C MET A 84 11.24 -6.35 7.38
N THR A 85 11.10 -7.03 8.53
CA THR A 85 12.24 -7.39 9.38
C THR A 85 13.15 -8.41 8.68
N ARG A 86 12.57 -9.46 8.06
CA ARG A 86 13.33 -10.42 7.24
C ARG A 86 14.05 -9.75 6.08
N GLU A 87 13.40 -8.80 5.43
CA GLU A 87 13.96 -8.05 4.30
C GLU A 87 15.13 -7.16 4.74
N SER A 88 15.05 -6.58 5.95
CA SER A 88 16.14 -5.81 6.56
C SER A 88 17.35 -6.65 6.98
N PHE A 89 17.19 -7.97 7.18
CA PHE A 89 18.29 -8.89 7.48
C PHE A 89 18.82 -9.64 6.26
N GLY A 90 18.26 -9.41 5.07
CA GLY A 90 18.82 -9.88 3.82
C GLY A 90 20.13 -9.16 3.52
N THR A 91 21.22 -9.90 3.34
CA THR A 91 22.52 -9.36 2.93
C THR A 91 22.36 -8.56 1.65
N GLU A 92 22.45 -7.24 1.75
CA GLU A 92 22.61 -6.36 0.61
C GLU A 92 23.94 -6.69 -0.07
N ASP A 93 23.89 -7.49 -1.14
CA ASP A 93 24.75 -7.16 -2.26
C ASP A 93 24.19 -5.83 -2.82
N PRO A 94 24.98 -4.73 -2.83
CA PRO A 94 24.58 -3.48 -3.48
C PRO A 94 24.62 -3.68 -4.99
N THR A 95 23.78 -4.56 -5.50
CA THR A 95 23.53 -4.69 -6.91
C THR A 95 22.17 -4.07 -7.12
N CYS A 96 22.18 -2.79 -7.49
CA CYS A 96 21.19 -2.31 -8.44
C CYS A 96 21.24 -3.33 -9.58
N THR A 97 20.33 -4.31 -9.57
CA THR A 97 20.35 -5.36 -10.59
C THR A 97 20.28 -4.66 -11.94
N PRO A 98 20.98 -5.13 -12.98
CA PRO A 98 20.88 -4.54 -14.31
C PRO A 98 19.44 -4.55 -14.88
N THR A 99 18.53 -5.27 -14.21
CA THR A 99 17.08 -5.24 -14.45
C THR A 99 16.46 -3.99 -13.81
N ASP A 100 15.83 -3.19 -14.65
CA ASP A 100 15.11 -1.94 -14.38
C ASP A 100 14.18 -2.05 -13.13
N PRO A 101 14.52 -1.46 -11.96
CA PRO A 101 13.75 -1.55 -10.71
C PRO A 101 12.33 -0.97 -10.84
N SER A 102 12.12 -0.13 -11.86
CA SER A 102 10.84 0.44 -12.26
C SER A 102 9.94 -0.57 -13.00
N CYS A 103 10.35 -1.83 -13.18
CA CYS A 103 9.64 -2.79 -14.02
C CYS A 103 9.68 -4.22 -13.46
N GLY A 104 8.56 -4.94 -13.63
CA GLY A 104 8.49 -6.38 -13.38
C GLY A 104 8.24 -6.77 -11.92
N VAL A 105 8.87 -7.87 -11.50
CA VAL A 105 8.66 -8.50 -10.18
C VAL A 105 8.99 -7.56 -9.00
N PRO A 106 10.07 -6.76 -9.02
CA PRO A 106 10.42 -5.88 -7.89
C PRO A 106 9.38 -4.79 -7.62
N LEU A 107 8.82 -4.20 -8.69
CA LEU A 107 7.76 -3.19 -8.56
C LEU A 107 6.47 -3.82 -8.01
N LEU A 108 6.15 -5.03 -8.47
CA LEU A 108 4.96 -5.75 -8.01
C LEU A 108 5.08 -6.18 -6.55
N THR A 109 6.25 -6.66 -6.12
CA THR A 109 6.49 -7.03 -4.72
C THR A 109 6.43 -5.83 -3.79
N VAL A 110 7.03 -4.70 -4.19
CA VAL A 110 6.96 -3.46 -3.41
C VAL A 110 5.55 -2.93 -3.34
N ALA A 111 4.84 -2.83 -4.47
CA ALA A 111 3.44 -2.36 -4.48
C ALA A 111 2.53 -3.26 -3.65
N LEU A 112 2.68 -4.59 -3.75
CA LEU A 112 1.95 -5.52 -2.90
C LEU A 112 2.28 -5.33 -1.42
N ALA A 113 3.56 -5.23 -1.07
CA ALA A 113 4.00 -5.05 0.32
C ALA A 113 3.46 -3.75 0.93
N THR A 114 3.51 -2.63 0.19
CA THR A 114 3.01 -1.32 0.65
C THR A 114 1.49 -1.23 0.72
N SER A 115 0.76 -2.04 -0.04
CA SER A 115 -0.71 -1.97 -0.09
C SER A 115 -1.41 -2.93 0.89
N ILE A 116 -0.67 -3.72 1.69
CA ILE A 116 -1.26 -4.53 2.78
C ILE A 116 -1.83 -3.63 3.89
N ASP A 117 -1.21 -2.48 4.17
CA ASP A 117 -1.76 -1.52 5.13
C ASP A 117 -3.14 -1.01 4.69
N ALA A 118 -3.28 -0.72 3.38
CA ALA A 118 -4.54 -0.29 2.80
C ALA A 118 -5.66 -1.33 2.88
N LEU A 119 -5.31 -2.61 2.80
CA LEU A 119 -6.24 -3.71 3.04
C LEU A 119 -6.74 -3.71 4.49
N ALA A 120 -5.83 -3.56 5.47
CA ALA A 120 -6.19 -3.53 6.88
C ALA A 120 -7.14 -2.36 7.20
N VAL A 121 -6.84 -1.17 6.68
CA VAL A 121 -7.72 0.01 6.83
C VAL A 121 -9.09 -0.21 6.16
N GLY A 122 -9.14 -0.90 5.01
CA GLY A 122 -10.39 -1.30 4.37
C GLY A 122 -11.28 -2.19 5.25
N ILE A 123 -10.68 -3.14 5.97
CA ILE A 123 -11.39 -4.00 6.93
C ILE A 123 -11.95 -3.15 8.09
N SER A 124 -11.16 -2.22 8.64
CA SER A 124 -11.61 -1.31 9.71
C SER A 124 -12.80 -0.45 9.26
N PHE A 125 -12.80 0.01 8.01
CA PHE A 125 -13.93 0.79 7.45
C PHE A 125 -15.21 -0.03 7.29
N ALA A 126 -15.12 -1.35 7.07
CA ALA A 126 -16.28 -2.24 7.07
C ALA A 126 -16.95 -2.29 8.46
N ALA A 127 -16.16 -2.28 9.54
CA ALA A 127 -16.68 -2.30 10.91
C ALA A 127 -17.44 -1.01 11.26
N VAL A 128 -17.00 0.13 10.74
CA VAL A 128 -17.60 1.45 11.00
C VAL A 128 -18.72 1.82 10.01
N ASN A 129 -19.04 0.93 9.07
CA ASN A 129 -20.08 1.15 8.04
C ASN A 129 -19.89 2.46 7.23
N ALA A 130 -18.63 2.87 7.05
CA ALA A 130 -18.29 4.09 6.33
C ALA A 130 -18.10 3.82 4.83
N SER A 131 -18.23 4.87 4.01
CA SER A 131 -18.10 4.78 2.55
C SER A 131 -16.64 4.53 2.13
N VAL A 132 -16.25 3.25 2.01
CA VAL A 132 -14.88 2.87 1.60
C VAL A 132 -14.52 3.34 0.20
N LEU A 133 -15.52 3.56 -0.67
CA LEU A 133 -15.30 4.02 -2.04
C LEU A 133 -14.58 5.38 -2.06
N VAL A 134 -14.97 6.29 -1.15
CA VAL A 134 -14.35 7.63 -1.05
C VAL A 134 -12.90 7.51 -0.59
N LEU A 135 -12.65 6.65 0.40
CA LEU A 135 -11.31 6.36 0.89
C LEU A 135 -10.42 5.76 -0.21
N ALA A 136 -10.92 4.74 -0.93
CA ALA A 136 -10.20 4.04 -1.97
C ALA A 136 -9.83 4.98 -3.12
N VAL A 137 -10.78 5.78 -3.60
CA VAL A 137 -10.54 6.78 -4.66
C VAL A 137 -9.52 7.82 -4.20
N ALA A 138 -9.67 8.36 -3.00
CA ALA A 138 -8.76 9.36 -2.46
C ALA A 138 -7.34 8.80 -2.28
N ALA A 139 -7.20 7.60 -1.69
CA ALA A 139 -5.91 6.96 -1.47
C ALA A 139 -5.20 6.65 -2.80
N GLY A 140 -5.92 6.10 -3.78
CA GLY A 140 -5.37 5.81 -5.10
C GLY A 140 -4.89 7.08 -5.83
N LEU A 141 -5.68 8.16 -5.81
CA LEU A 141 -5.32 9.45 -6.43
C LEU A 141 -4.12 10.10 -5.75
N ILE A 142 -4.15 10.20 -4.42
CA ILE A 142 -3.07 10.83 -3.66
C ILE A 142 -1.77 10.05 -3.86
N THR A 143 -1.83 8.71 -3.78
CA THR A 143 -0.67 7.83 -4.03
C THR A 143 -0.13 8.01 -5.44
N ALA A 144 -0.99 8.00 -6.47
CA ALA A 144 -0.54 8.17 -7.85
C ALA A 144 0.15 9.52 -8.08
N VAL A 145 -0.37 10.61 -7.51
CA VAL A 145 0.24 11.94 -7.61
C VAL A 145 1.58 11.99 -6.89
N LEU A 146 1.64 11.45 -5.67
CA LEU A 146 2.87 11.46 -4.87
C LEU A 146 3.97 10.60 -5.51
N CYS A 147 3.66 9.38 -5.94
CA CYS A 147 4.63 8.50 -6.60
C CYS A 147 5.07 8.98 -7.98
N PHE A 148 4.27 9.81 -8.65
CA PHE A 148 4.69 10.44 -9.91
C PHE A 148 5.68 11.60 -9.67
N CYS A 149 5.53 12.31 -8.55
CA CYS A 149 6.35 13.46 -8.20
C CYS A 149 7.65 13.10 -7.44
N GLY A 150 7.66 12.01 -6.67
CA GLY A 150 8.80 11.55 -5.88
C GLY A 150 9.59 10.46 -6.58
#